data_AF-A0AAF0DSK9-F1
#
_entry.id   AF-A0AAF0DSK9-F1
#
_cell.length_a   1.000
_cell.length_b   1.000
_cell.length_c   1.000
_cell.angle_alpha   90.00
_cell.angle_beta   90.00
_cell.angle_gamma   90.00
#
_symmetry.space_group_name_H-M   'P 1'
#
loop_
_entity.id
_entity.type
_entity.pdbx_description
1 polymer ?
#
loop_
_entity_poly.entity_id
_entity_poly.type
_entity_poly.pdbx_seq_one_letter_code
_entity_poly.pdbx_strand_id
1 'polypeptide(L)'
;MEDKAAVAAPSPAFCSVYWRRRLCIEHDQVPVDPLQNSSKDVWQEQQTAQRNMDQIELDVQRLDETDEPVRRALVQLLYVWSCVNADIGYRQGMHEIAAFLWQVRTTDGHEVHQALEAGDTYPPALSRERVRAGFPEVLLFDGVTRLFDVSEVEADTFYLTSSILYRLQPYFTAGRSASPAMLKAILHRVDPVMAQHFAAEQLDWQPILMRWQRLLFLYEFTHNETLRLWDSWLAQDPGLELMQYVSAVIILRLRPALIGSDYAAMMQLLMHRLDERITTERLVEQADELRASPTSEMAAAIALPRGTSPPPDPGLVVRARERLLEMTGSGAQRLAQELAHLTPFQRKAPETPVWSPKTEDRLRTDEGDKELQRRRAMLSLEKT
;
A
#
# COMPACT_ATOMS: atom_id res chain seq x y z
N MET A 1 16.52 1.68 35.26
CA MET A 1 15.82 2.93 34.93
C MET A 1 16.06 3.13 33.46
N GLU A 2 15.11 2.63 32.67
CA GLU A 2 15.20 2.56 31.22
C GLU A 2 14.93 3.93 30.62
N ASP A 3 15.85 4.33 29.74
CA ASP A 3 15.78 5.53 28.91
C ASP A 3 14.71 5.29 27.84
N LYS A 4 13.53 5.91 28.00
CA LYS A 4 12.53 5.97 26.93
C LYS A 4 13.07 6.93 25.87
N ALA A 5 13.60 6.38 24.79
CA ALA A 5 13.90 7.11 23.58
C ALA A 5 12.68 7.96 23.19
N ALA A 6 12.87 9.28 23.15
CA ALA A 6 11.84 10.23 22.79
C ALA A 6 11.44 10.00 21.32
N VAL A 7 10.27 9.39 21.12
CA VAL A 7 9.61 9.31 19.81
C VAL A 7 9.41 10.75 19.33
N ALA A 8 10.09 11.11 18.24
CA ALA A 8 9.98 12.41 17.62
C ALA A 8 8.50 12.69 17.28
N ALA A 9 7.96 13.79 17.79
CA ALA A 9 6.60 14.21 17.47
C ALA A 9 6.51 14.51 15.96
N PRO A 10 5.50 14.00 15.23
CA PRO A 10 5.36 14.27 13.80
C PRO A 10 5.22 15.77 13.52
N SER A 11 5.93 16.23 12.48
CA SER A 11 5.96 17.62 12.02
C SER A 11 4.56 18.10 11.58
N PRO A 12 4.13 19.32 11.93
CA PRO A 12 2.77 19.82 11.65
C PRO A 12 2.51 20.23 10.19
N ALA A 13 3.28 19.78 9.21
CA ALA A 13 3.34 20.42 7.89
C ALA A 13 2.55 19.74 6.76
N PHE A 14 2.39 18.42 6.73
CA PHE A 14 1.91 17.75 5.51
C PHE A 14 0.38 17.89 5.30
N CYS A 15 -0.42 17.74 6.36
CA CYS A 15 -1.90 17.83 6.30
C CYS A 15 -2.48 19.19 6.72
N SER A 16 -1.67 20.24 6.91
CA SER A 16 -2.09 21.39 7.71
C SER A 16 -2.81 22.51 6.96
N VAL A 17 -2.49 22.77 5.69
CA VAL A 17 -3.09 23.93 4.99
C VAL A 17 -3.58 23.58 3.58
N TYR A 18 -2.80 22.83 2.80
CA TYR A 18 -3.13 22.57 1.40
C TYR A 18 -4.32 21.60 1.26
N TRP A 19 -4.34 20.52 2.04
CA TRP A 19 -5.42 19.54 2.02
C TRP A 19 -6.68 19.98 2.77
N ARG A 20 -6.55 20.73 3.88
CA ARG A 20 -7.70 21.27 4.62
C ARG A 20 -8.62 22.15 3.78
N ARG A 21 -8.02 22.95 2.89
CA ARG A 21 -8.72 23.90 2.02
C ARG A 21 -9.31 23.28 0.76
N ARG A 22 -8.81 22.10 0.34
CA ARG A 22 -9.20 21.42 -0.90
C ARG A 22 -10.15 20.24 -0.68
N LEU A 23 -10.18 19.67 0.54
CA LEU A 23 -11.04 18.55 0.93
C LEU A 23 -12.21 18.96 1.85
N CYS A 24 -12.50 20.26 1.96
CA CYS A 24 -13.59 20.78 2.82
C CYS A 24 -13.49 20.31 4.29
N ILE A 25 -12.27 20.26 4.84
CA ILE A 25 -12.07 19.95 6.28
C ILE A 25 -12.41 21.18 7.13
N GLU A 26 -12.41 22.38 6.54
CA GLU A 26 -13.16 23.50 7.12
C GLU A 26 -14.65 23.25 6.91
N HIS A 27 -15.37 23.13 8.02
CA HIS A 27 -16.83 23.29 8.12
C HIS A 27 -17.27 24.70 7.69
N ASP A 28 -16.79 25.21 6.56
CA ASP A 28 -17.44 26.34 5.94
C ASP A 28 -18.80 25.81 5.50
N GLN A 29 -19.83 26.23 6.23
CA GLN A 29 -21.22 26.10 5.85
C GLN A 29 -21.39 26.83 4.52
N VAL A 30 -21.01 26.20 3.42
CA VAL A 30 -21.43 26.62 2.10
C VAL A 30 -22.96 26.64 2.21
N PRO A 31 -23.63 27.79 2.04
CA PRO A 31 -25.07 27.86 2.15
C PRO A 31 -25.64 27.11 0.95
N VAL A 32 -25.86 25.81 1.14
CA VAL A 32 -26.39 24.95 0.09
C VAL A 32 -27.89 25.20 0.05
N ASP A 33 -28.36 25.89 -0.98
CA ASP A 33 -29.78 26.15 -1.22
C ASP A 33 -30.51 24.79 -1.35
N PRO A 34 -31.43 24.44 -0.43
CA PRO A 34 -32.07 23.12 -0.37
C PRO A 34 -32.92 22.79 -1.60
N LEU A 35 -33.13 23.73 -2.52
CA LEU A 35 -33.93 23.55 -3.74
C LEU A 35 -33.12 23.21 -5.00
N GLN A 36 -31.78 23.25 -4.96
CA GLN A 36 -30.97 22.85 -6.12
C GLN A 36 -30.68 21.34 -6.12
N ASN A 37 -30.64 20.71 -7.30
CA ASN A 37 -30.38 19.27 -7.41
C ASN A 37 -28.91 18.93 -7.05
N SER A 38 -27.98 19.85 -7.32
CA SER A 38 -26.56 19.80 -6.90
C SER A 38 -26.39 19.75 -5.37
N SER A 39 -27.35 20.31 -4.62
CA SER A 39 -27.36 20.31 -3.17
C SER A 39 -27.48 18.92 -2.56
N LYS A 40 -28.20 18.02 -3.22
CA LYS A 40 -28.37 16.64 -2.77
C LYS A 40 -27.08 15.84 -2.93
N ASP A 41 -26.37 16.04 -4.05
CA ASP A 41 -25.11 15.35 -4.34
C ASP A 41 -24.02 15.78 -3.34
N VAL A 42 -23.88 17.09 -3.11
CA VAL A 42 -22.93 17.64 -2.11
C VAL A 42 -23.24 17.14 -0.70
N TRP A 43 -24.52 17.13 -0.32
CA TRP A 43 -24.92 16.64 1.01
C TRP A 43 -24.66 15.15 1.19
N GLN A 44 -24.88 14.34 0.15
CA GLN A 44 -24.58 12.90 0.15
C GLN A 44 -23.07 12.64 0.23
N GLU A 45 -22.25 13.40 -0.49
CA GLU A 45 -20.79 13.34 -0.42
C GLU A 45 -20.30 13.69 0.99
N GLN A 46 -20.80 14.78 1.58
CA GLN A 46 -20.45 15.19 2.93
C GLN A 46 -20.84 14.12 3.97
N GLN A 47 -22.01 13.51 3.82
CA GLN A 47 -22.44 12.43 4.68
C GLN A 47 -21.59 11.17 4.57
N THR A 48 -21.18 10.84 3.35
CA THR A 48 -20.30 9.69 3.10
C THR A 48 -18.92 9.93 3.69
N ALA A 49 -18.37 11.14 3.52
CA ALA A 49 -17.12 11.54 4.14
C ALA A 49 -17.19 11.49 5.67
N GLN A 50 -18.29 11.96 6.28
CA GLN A 50 -18.47 11.87 7.73
C GLN A 50 -18.55 10.42 8.21
N ARG A 51 -19.33 9.56 7.54
CA ARG A 51 -19.39 8.12 7.87
C ARG A 51 -18.02 7.44 7.75
N ASN A 52 -17.25 7.79 6.71
CA ASN A 52 -15.89 7.29 6.56
C ASN A 52 -15.03 7.73 7.74
N MET A 53 -15.08 9.02 8.13
CA MET A 53 -14.34 9.54 9.28
C MET A 53 -14.68 8.78 10.56
N ASP A 54 -15.97 8.67 10.90
CA ASP A 54 -16.42 8.00 12.11
C ASP A 54 -15.93 6.54 12.15
N GLN A 55 -15.97 5.84 11.02
CA GLN A 55 -15.49 4.47 10.92
C GLN A 55 -13.95 4.37 11.01
N ILE A 56 -13.22 5.29 10.39
CA ILE A 56 -11.75 5.35 10.46
C ILE A 56 -11.32 5.55 11.91
N GLU A 57 -11.93 6.49 12.63
CA GLU A 57 -11.62 6.75 14.03
C GLU A 57 -11.85 5.51 14.90
N LEU A 58 -13.00 4.84 14.75
CA LEU A 58 -13.31 3.63 15.49
C LEU A 58 -12.32 2.48 15.20
N ASP A 59 -11.91 2.32 13.95
CA ASP A 59 -10.99 1.26 13.56
C ASP A 59 -9.54 1.55 14.01
N VAL A 60 -9.07 2.79 13.85
CA VAL A 60 -7.72 3.20 14.30
C VAL A 60 -7.62 3.16 15.83
N GLN A 61 -8.70 3.43 16.57
CA GLN A 61 -8.75 3.24 18.02
C GLN A 61 -8.55 1.80 18.48
N ARG A 62 -8.85 0.81 17.62
CA ARG A 62 -8.67 -0.62 17.91
C ARG A 62 -7.25 -1.12 17.66
N LEU A 63 -6.39 -0.30 17.05
CA LEU A 63 -4.97 -0.62 16.91
C LEU A 63 -4.31 -0.53 18.29
N ASP A 64 -3.98 -1.70 18.85
CA ASP A 64 -3.26 -1.79 20.11
C ASP A 64 -1.89 -1.09 20.01
N GLU A 65 -1.40 -0.58 21.16
CA GLU A 65 -0.01 -0.11 21.33
C GLU A 65 0.44 1.07 20.43
N THR A 66 -0.47 1.73 19.73
CA THR A 66 -0.13 2.89 18.88
C THR A 66 -0.16 4.20 19.69
N ASP A 67 0.78 5.11 19.48
CA ASP A 67 0.78 6.42 20.15
C ASP A 67 -0.29 7.36 19.58
N GLU A 68 -0.79 8.30 20.38
CA GLU A 68 -1.85 9.23 19.97
C GLU A 68 -1.50 10.11 18.76
N PRO A 69 -0.26 10.64 18.61
CA PRO A 69 0.13 11.34 17.39
C PRO A 69 0.08 10.46 16.15
N VAL A 70 0.44 9.18 16.27
CA VAL A 70 0.41 8.21 15.17
C VAL A 70 -1.02 7.88 14.79
N ARG A 71 -1.90 7.62 15.78
CA ARG A 71 -3.34 7.42 15.52
C ARG A 71 -3.93 8.60 14.77
N ARG A 72 -3.62 9.83 15.18
CA ARG A 72 -4.10 11.04 14.49
C ARG A 72 -3.60 11.10 13.04
N ALA A 73 -2.34 10.80 12.80
CA ALA A 73 -1.77 10.79 11.45
C ALA A 73 -2.44 9.71 10.56
N LEU A 74 -2.66 8.50 11.10
CA LEU A 74 -3.39 7.42 10.42
C LEU A 74 -4.83 7.82 10.08
N VAL A 75 -5.55 8.46 11.00
CA VAL A 75 -6.90 8.97 10.73
C VAL A 75 -6.88 9.99 9.60
N GLN A 76 -5.96 10.96 9.64
CA GLN A 76 -5.86 12.01 8.63
C GLN A 76 -5.54 11.45 7.25
N LEU A 77 -4.53 10.59 7.14
CA LEU A 77 -4.12 10.05 5.85
C LEU A 77 -5.22 9.17 5.23
N LEU A 78 -5.92 8.36 6.04
CA LEU A 78 -7.02 7.50 5.56
C LEU A 78 -8.25 8.32 5.18
N TYR A 79 -8.54 9.38 5.93
CA TYR A 79 -9.62 10.30 5.59
C TYR A 79 -9.35 10.98 4.24
N VAL A 80 -8.17 11.58 4.09
CA VAL A 80 -7.71 12.19 2.83
C VAL A 80 -7.82 11.20 1.68
N TRP A 81 -7.31 9.97 1.86
CA TRP A 81 -7.39 8.93 0.85
C TRP A 81 -8.84 8.60 0.48
N SER A 82 -9.73 8.47 1.47
CA SER A 82 -11.14 8.14 1.26
C SER A 82 -11.92 9.23 0.52
N CYS A 83 -11.55 10.49 0.71
CA CYS A 83 -12.16 11.61 0.00
C CYS A 83 -11.65 11.70 -1.44
N VAL A 84 -10.37 11.43 -1.68
CA VAL A 84 -9.79 11.40 -3.04
C VAL A 84 -10.35 10.21 -3.84
N ASN A 85 -10.62 9.09 -3.17
CA ASN A 85 -11.11 7.85 -3.77
C ASN A 85 -12.57 7.58 -3.36
N ALA A 86 -13.44 8.56 -3.60
CA ALA A 86 -14.83 8.53 -3.14
C ALA A 86 -15.66 7.35 -3.72
N ASP A 87 -15.24 6.78 -4.85
CA ASP A 87 -15.84 5.59 -5.45
C ASP A 87 -15.66 4.33 -4.59
N ILE A 88 -14.52 4.21 -3.92
CA ILE A 88 -14.23 3.12 -2.98
C ILE A 88 -14.65 3.53 -1.56
N GLY A 89 -14.30 4.75 -1.17
CA GLY A 89 -14.37 5.28 0.18
C GLY A 89 -13.46 4.53 1.15
N TYR A 90 -13.62 4.79 2.44
CA TYR A 90 -12.92 4.01 3.45
C TYR A 90 -13.55 2.62 3.62
N ARG A 91 -12.72 1.61 3.82
CA ARG A 91 -13.13 0.23 4.05
C ARG A 91 -12.28 -0.37 5.16
N GLN A 92 -12.94 -1.04 6.12
CA GLN A 92 -12.26 -1.70 7.25
C GLN A 92 -11.10 -2.59 6.76
N GLY A 93 -9.95 -2.51 7.41
CA GLY A 93 -8.71 -3.18 7.00
C GLY A 93 -7.69 -2.25 6.31
N MET A 94 -8.13 -1.14 5.72
CA MET A 94 -7.20 -0.13 5.18
C MET A 94 -6.29 0.47 6.26
N HIS A 95 -6.81 0.63 7.49
CA HIS A 95 -6.05 1.10 8.64
C HIS A 95 -4.92 0.15 9.05
N GLU A 96 -5.09 -1.15 8.86
CA GLU A 96 -4.09 -2.17 9.19
C GLU A 96 -2.92 -2.11 8.21
N ILE A 97 -3.21 -1.94 6.91
CA ILE A 97 -2.19 -1.70 5.88
C ILE A 97 -1.43 -0.40 6.17
N ALA A 98 -2.14 0.68 6.48
CA ALA A 98 -1.52 1.96 6.79
C ALA A 98 -0.64 1.91 8.05
N ALA A 99 -1.11 1.25 9.11
CA ALA A 99 -0.36 1.08 10.34
C ALA A 99 0.91 0.22 10.14
N PHE A 100 0.80 -0.86 9.36
CA PHE A 100 1.95 -1.69 9.01
C PHE A 100 3.01 -0.88 8.24
N LEU A 101 2.60 -0.14 7.21
CA LEU A 101 3.52 0.69 6.42
C LEU A 101 4.13 1.83 7.25
N TRP A 102 3.37 2.42 8.16
CA TRP A 102 3.89 3.40 9.12
C TRP A 102 5.00 2.80 9.98
N GLN A 103 4.78 1.61 10.53
CA GLN A 103 5.77 0.92 11.36
C GLN A 103 7.05 0.62 10.58
N VAL A 104 6.92 0.11 9.35
CA VAL A 104 8.06 -0.17 8.46
C VAL A 104 8.84 1.10 8.20
N ARG A 105 8.17 2.17 7.73
CA ARG A 105 8.83 3.43 7.38
C ARG A 105 9.48 4.12 8.57
N THR A 106 8.86 4.01 9.75
CA THR A 106 9.42 4.53 11.01
C THR A 106 10.65 3.75 11.43
N THR A 107 10.62 2.42 11.31
CA THR A 107 11.76 1.55 11.65
C THR A 107 12.94 1.85 10.74
N ASP A 108 12.73 1.85 9.43
CA ASP A 108 13.76 2.15 8.43
C ASP A 108 14.37 3.55 8.65
N GLY A 109 13.53 4.54 8.95
CA GLY A 109 13.97 5.90 9.24
C GLY A 109 14.89 5.99 10.46
N HIS A 110 14.51 5.33 11.56
CA HIS A 110 15.32 5.31 12.78
C HIS A 110 16.61 4.51 12.60
N GLU A 111 16.59 3.36 11.94
CA GLU A 111 17.79 2.55 11.67
C GLU A 111 18.81 3.34 10.84
N VAL A 112 18.34 4.05 9.80
CA VAL A 112 19.19 4.91 8.97
C VAL A 112 19.74 6.08 9.79
N HIS A 113 18.89 6.77 10.55
CA HIS A 113 19.33 7.90 11.39
C HIS A 113 20.39 7.49 12.41
N GLN A 114 20.16 6.39 13.14
CA GLN A 114 21.12 5.87 14.13
C GLN A 114 22.45 5.48 13.51
N ALA A 115 22.44 4.82 12.34
CA ALA A 115 23.67 4.47 11.64
C ALA A 115 24.46 5.73 11.23
N LEU A 116 23.77 6.76 10.73
CA LEU A 116 24.40 8.03 10.35
C LEU A 116 24.99 8.77 11.56
N GLU A 117 24.29 8.78 12.69
CA GLU A 117 24.79 9.36 13.95
C GLU A 117 26.02 8.61 14.49
N ALA A 118 26.07 7.28 14.32
CA ALA A 118 27.22 6.45 14.68
C ALA A 118 28.44 6.67 13.77
N GLY A 119 28.31 7.47 12.71
CA GLY A 119 29.37 7.72 11.74
C GLY A 119 29.48 6.65 10.65
N ASP A 120 28.49 5.76 10.52
CA ASP A 120 28.45 4.81 9.42
C ASP A 120 28.14 5.54 8.11
N THR A 121 29.04 5.40 7.13
CA THR A 121 28.86 6.00 5.80
C THR A 121 27.72 5.33 5.01
N TYR A 122 27.29 4.14 5.44
CA TYR A 122 26.25 3.33 4.82
C TYR A 122 25.43 2.61 5.89
N PRO A 123 24.15 2.98 6.10
CA PRO A 123 23.25 2.22 6.96
C PRO A 123 23.21 0.73 6.57
N PRO A 124 22.96 -0.20 7.51
CA PRO A 124 22.89 -1.63 7.23
C PRO A 124 21.95 -2.00 6.06
N ALA A 125 20.82 -1.29 5.92
CA ALA A 125 19.86 -1.41 4.80
C ALA A 125 20.47 -1.17 3.40
N LEU A 126 21.63 -0.52 3.34
CA LEU A 126 22.37 -0.14 2.13
C LEU A 126 23.73 -0.82 2.04
N SER A 127 23.91 -1.94 2.77
CA SER A 127 25.17 -2.69 2.87
C SER A 127 26.02 -2.67 1.59
N ARG A 128 27.35 -2.60 1.80
CA ARG A 128 28.46 -2.35 0.85
C ARG A 128 28.39 -3.03 -0.53
N GLU A 129 27.53 -4.02 -0.74
CA GLU A 129 27.25 -4.61 -2.06
C GLU A 129 26.37 -3.73 -2.97
N ARG A 130 25.46 -2.90 -2.43
CA ARG A 130 24.58 -2.02 -3.23
C ARG A 130 25.32 -0.82 -3.85
N VAL A 131 26.37 -0.35 -3.19
CA VAL A 131 27.27 0.74 -3.63
C VAL A 131 28.14 0.34 -4.83
N ARG A 132 28.39 -0.97 -5.04
CA ARG A 132 29.12 -1.48 -6.22
C ARG A 132 28.40 -1.25 -7.55
N ALA A 133 27.21 -0.65 -7.54
CA ALA A 133 26.39 -0.33 -8.72
C ALA A 133 26.79 0.94 -9.48
N GLY A 134 27.78 1.72 -9.03
CA GLY A 134 28.31 2.87 -9.78
C GLY A 134 27.60 4.20 -9.53
N PHE A 135 26.83 4.34 -8.45
CA PHE A 135 26.28 5.63 -8.03
C PHE A 135 27.34 6.45 -7.28
N PRO A 136 27.45 7.77 -7.53
CA PRO A 136 28.33 8.64 -6.76
C PRO A 136 27.95 8.62 -5.27
N GLU A 137 28.94 8.35 -4.41
CA GLU A 137 28.82 8.21 -2.95
C GLU A 137 28.08 9.40 -2.29
N VAL A 138 28.26 10.61 -2.81
CA VAL A 138 27.60 11.84 -2.33
C VAL A 138 26.10 11.87 -2.65
N LEU A 139 25.69 11.38 -3.82
CA LEU A 139 24.27 11.31 -4.20
C LEU A 139 23.52 10.21 -3.46
N LEU A 140 24.22 9.11 -3.13
CA LEU A 140 23.69 8.07 -2.27
C LEU A 140 23.45 8.61 -0.86
N PHE A 141 24.40 9.35 -0.29
CA PHE A 141 24.26 9.89 1.06
C PHE A 141 23.10 10.89 1.19
N ASP A 142 23.05 11.92 0.34
CA ASP A 142 21.98 12.94 0.33
C ASP A 142 20.62 12.34 -0.07
N GLY A 143 20.61 11.39 -1.00
CA GLY A 143 19.39 10.70 -1.41
C GLY A 143 18.81 9.83 -0.29
N VAL A 144 19.66 9.08 0.42
CA VAL A 144 19.25 8.16 1.50
C VAL A 144 18.78 8.93 2.73
N THR A 145 19.50 9.98 3.13
CA THR A 145 19.09 10.84 4.24
C THR A 145 17.72 11.48 4.00
N ARG A 146 17.44 11.94 2.77
CA ARG A 146 16.13 12.47 2.41
C ARG A 146 15.05 11.40 2.30
N LEU A 147 15.38 10.24 1.72
CA LEU A 147 14.42 9.14 1.53
C LEU A 147 13.95 8.55 2.86
N PHE A 148 14.82 8.53 3.87
CA PHE A 148 14.54 7.96 5.18
C PHE A 148 14.35 9.01 6.28
N ASP A 149 14.15 10.28 5.90
CA ASP A 149 13.91 11.38 6.86
C ASP A 149 12.72 11.04 7.77
N VAL A 150 12.95 11.02 9.08
CA VAL A 150 11.93 10.69 10.09
C VAL A 150 10.79 11.72 10.14
N SER A 151 11.01 12.92 9.62
CA SER A 151 9.98 13.96 9.53
C SER A 151 8.97 13.73 8.39
N GLU A 152 9.31 12.89 7.41
CA GLU A 152 8.49 12.59 6.23
C GLU A 152 7.69 11.27 6.36
N VAL A 153 7.73 10.60 7.52
CA VAL A 153 7.05 9.31 7.75
C VAL A 153 5.57 9.37 7.41
N GLU A 154 4.86 10.46 7.77
CA GLU A 154 3.42 10.60 7.46
C GLU A 154 3.16 10.69 5.95
N ALA A 155 3.94 11.53 5.25
CA ALA A 155 3.83 11.72 3.82
C ALA A 155 4.13 10.42 3.05
N ASP A 156 5.25 9.78 3.39
CA ASP A 156 5.68 8.53 2.79
C ASP A 156 4.65 7.42 3.04
N THR A 157 4.13 7.32 4.26
CA THR A 157 3.09 6.34 4.60
C THR A 157 1.84 6.56 3.75
N PHE A 158 1.42 7.81 3.52
CA PHE A 158 0.29 8.10 2.65
C PHE A 158 0.52 7.61 1.21
N TYR A 159 1.68 7.89 0.62
CA TYR A 159 2.00 7.47 -0.75
C TYR A 159 2.16 5.96 -0.89
N LEU A 160 2.81 5.31 0.08
CA LEU A 160 2.96 3.86 0.14
C LEU A 160 1.59 3.17 0.29
N THR A 161 0.78 3.64 1.24
CA THR A 161 -0.58 3.13 1.46
C THR A 161 -1.43 3.30 0.21
N SER A 162 -1.41 4.50 -0.39
CA SER A 162 -2.13 4.77 -1.64
C SER A 162 -1.73 3.79 -2.73
N SER A 163 -0.43 3.59 -2.92
CA SER A 163 0.12 2.67 -3.91
C SER A 163 -0.41 1.24 -3.73
N ILE A 164 -0.42 0.72 -2.50
CA ILE A 164 -0.94 -0.61 -2.21
C ILE A 164 -2.47 -0.66 -2.39
N LEU A 165 -3.21 0.32 -1.89
CA LEU A 165 -4.67 0.34 -1.96
C LEU A 165 -5.19 0.45 -3.40
N TYR A 166 -4.51 1.16 -4.30
CA TYR A 166 -4.87 1.18 -5.73
C TYR A 166 -4.78 -0.21 -6.36
N ARG A 167 -3.76 -1.00 -6.01
CA ARG A 167 -3.61 -2.39 -6.47
C ARG A 167 -4.65 -3.30 -5.84
N LEU A 168 -5.05 -3.00 -4.60
CA LEU A 168 -6.06 -3.76 -3.87
C LEU A 168 -7.51 -3.35 -4.17
N GLN A 169 -7.77 -2.32 -4.99
CA GLN A 169 -9.11 -1.84 -5.32
C GLN A 169 -10.10 -2.97 -5.70
N PRO A 170 -9.73 -4.00 -6.50
CA PRO A 170 -10.63 -5.11 -6.81
C PRO A 170 -11.09 -5.91 -5.58
N TYR A 171 -10.33 -5.89 -4.49
CA TYR A 171 -10.61 -6.60 -3.24
C TYR A 171 -11.40 -5.76 -2.23
N PHE A 172 -11.59 -4.47 -2.49
CA PHE A 172 -12.40 -3.56 -1.67
C PHE A 172 -13.74 -3.16 -2.30
N THR A 173 -13.88 -3.33 -3.62
CA THR A 173 -15.10 -3.00 -4.38
C THR A 173 -16.13 -4.13 -4.34
N ALA A 174 -17.41 -3.75 -4.29
CA ALA A 174 -18.53 -4.70 -4.24
C ALA A 174 -18.57 -5.56 -5.51
N GLY A 175 -18.59 -6.89 -5.35
CA GLY A 175 -18.70 -7.87 -6.44
C GLY A 175 -17.45 -8.72 -6.70
N ARG A 176 -16.25 -8.25 -6.31
CA ARG A 176 -15.00 -9.04 -6.38
C ARG A 176 -14.29 -9.20 -5.05
N SER A 177 -14.62 -8.38 -4.05
CA SER A 177 -14.17 -8.55 -2.66
C SER A 177 -14.44 -9.97 -2.18
N ALA A 178 -13.38 -10.68 -1.78
CA ALA A 178 -13.42 -12.03 -1.23
C ALA A 178 -14.11 -13.09 -2.13
N SER A 179 -14.09 -12.92 -3.45
CA SER A 179 -14.62 -13.95 -4.36
C SER A 179 -13.67 -15.16 -4.45
N PRO A 180 -14.12 -16.39 -4.12
CA PRO A 180 -13.28 -17.57 -4.21
C PRO A 180 -13.25 -18.19 -5.61
N ALA A 181 -13.88 -17.57 -6.63
CA ALA A 181 -14.09 -18.21 -7.93
C ALA A 181 -12.77 -18.64 -8.60
N MET A 182 -11.79 -17.74 -8.65
CA MET A 182 -10.48 -18.04 -9.25
C MET A 182 -9.70 -19.07 -8.40
N LEU A 183 -9.70 -18.91 -7.08
CA LEU A 183 -9.06 -19.86 -6.16
C LEU A 183 -9.65 -21.27 -6.29
N LYS A 184 -10.98 -21.39 -6.31
CA LYS A 184 -11.68 -22.66 -6.54
C LYS A 184 -11.33 -23.26 -7.89
N ALA A 185 -11.26 -22.45 -8.95
CA ALA A 185 -10.87 -22.93 -10.28
C ALA A 185 -9.43 -23.46 -10.30
N ILE A 186 -8.49 -22.78 -9.63
CA ILE A 186 -7.12 -23.26 -9.45
C ILE A 186 -7.14 -24.60 -8.70
N LEU A 187 -7.79 -24.67 -7.54
CA LEU A 187 -7.85 -25.88 -6.72
C LEU A 187 -8.50 -27.06 -7.46
N HIS A 188 -9.61 -26.85 -8.17
CA HIS A 188 -10.25 -27.90 -8.98
C HIS A 188 -9.31 -28.48 -10.04
N ARG A 189 -8.43 -27.65 -10.59
CA ARG A 189 -7.46 -28.07 -11.61
C ARG A 189 -6.27 -28.80 -11.01
N VAL A 190 -5.72 -28.32 -9.89
CA VAL A 190 -4.44 -28.79 -9.36
C VAL A 190 -4.62 -29.85 -8.27
N ASP A 191 -5.67 -29.78 -7.46
CA ASP A 191 -5.99 -30.76 -6.43
C ASP A 191 -7.52 -30.98 -6.33
N PRO A 192 -8.09 -31.80 -7.24
CA PRO A 192 -9.53 -32.03 -7.28
C PRO A 192 -10.07 -32.71 -6.01
N VAL A 193 -9.22 -33.46 -5.28
CA VAL A 193 -9.60 -34.12 -4.03
C VAL A 193 -9.82 -33.07 -2.94
N MET A 194 -8.91 -32.12 -2.79
CA MET A 194 -9.08 -30.99 -1.86
C MET A 194 -10.30 -30.14 -2.23
N ALA A 195 -10.48 -29.84 -3.52
CA ALA A 195 -11.62 -29.05 -3.99
C ALA A 195 -12.96 -29.73 -3.68
N GLN A 196 -13.05 -31.06 -3.85
CA GLN A 196 -14.23 -31.83 -3.47
C GLN A 196 -14.47 -31.84 -1.96
N HIS A 197 -13.41 -31.95 -1.17
CA HIS A 197 -13.51 -31.91 0.29
C HIS A 197 -14.06 -30.57 0.79
N PHE A 198 -13.51 -29.44 0.32
CA PHE A 198 -14.04 -28.12 0.67
C PHE A 198 -15.49 -27.90 0.21
N ALA A 199 -15.89 -28.49 -0.91
CA ALA A 199 -17.27 -28.44 -1.38
C ALA A 199 -18.21 -29.28 -0.51
N ALA A 200 -17.77 -30.48 -0.09
CA ALA A 200 -18.55 -31.37 0.77
C ALA A 200 -18.79 -30.75 2.17
N GLU A 201 -17.75 -30.14 2.73
CA GLU A 201 -17.80 -29.44 4.03
C GLU A 201 -18.39 -28.02 3.94
N GLN A 202 -18.75 -27.56 2.74
CA GLN A 202 -19.35 -26.24 2.48
C GLN A 202 -18.52 -25.08 3.09
N LEU A 203 -17.21 -25.11 2.88
CA LEU A 203 -16.30 -24.11 3.46
C LEU A 203 -16.71 -22.68 3.08
N ASP A 204 -16.85 -21.82 4.09
CA ASP A 204 -17.09 -20.39 3.90
C ASP A 204 -15.75 -19.67 3.62
N TRP A 205 -15.61 -19.20 2.39
CA TRP A 205 -14.38 -18.55 1.93
C TRP A 205 -14.31 -17.09 2.34
N GLN A 206 -15.45 -16.45 2.63
CA GLN A 206 -15.49 -15.02 2.89
C GLN A 206 -14.60 -14.59 4.07
N PRO A 207 -14.66 -15.21 5.27
CA PRO A 207 -13.77 -14.81 6.38
C PRO A 207 -12.29 -15.00 6.05
N ILE A 208 -11.94 -16.07 5.32
CA ILE A 208 -10.56 -16.39 4.93
C ILE A 208 -10.04 -15.34 3.94
N LEU A 209 -10.76 -15.10 2.84
CA LEU A 209 -10.29 -14.22 1.77
C LEU A 209 -10.35 -12.74 2.14
N MET A 210 -11.29 -12.35 3.01
CA MET A 210 -11.32 -11.00 3.59
C MET A 210 -10.08 -10.71 4.45
N ARG A 211 -9.45 -11.73 5.04
CA ARG A 211 -8.23 -11.58 5.82
C ARG A 211 -6.99 -11.71 4.94
N TRP A 212 -6.95 -12.71 4.07
CA TRP A 212 -5.79 -13.00 3.22
C TRP A 212 -5.59 -11.95 2.13
N GLN A 213 -6.63 -11.68 1.33
CA GLN A 213 -6.47 -10.90 0.09
C GLN A 213 -6.57 -9.40 0.32
N ARG A 214 -7.48 -8.99 1.22
CA ARG A 214 -7.70 -7.58 1.55
C ARG A 214 -6.56 -6.99 2.38
N LEU A 215 -5.91 -7.82 3.17
CA LEU A 215 -4.83 -7.42 4.08
C LEU A 215 -3.48 -7.98 3.66
N LEU A 216 -3.33 -8.50 2.43
CA LEU A 216 -2.06 -9.05 1.95
C LEU A 216 -1.34 -9.94 2.98
N PHE A 217 -2.13 -10.81 3.62
CA PHE A 217 -1.66 -11.78 4.60
C PHE A 217 -0.99 -11.19 5.87
N LEU A 218 -1.26 -9.92 6.20
CA LEU A 218 -0.69 -9.23 7.39
C LEU A 218 -0.78 -10.07 8.67
N TYR A 219 -1.85 -10.86 8.82
CA TYR A 219 -2.10 -11.65 10.03
C TYR A 219 -1.77 -13.14 9.93
N GLU A 220 -1.33 -13.61 8.77
CA GLU A 220 -0.97 -15.02 8.59
C GLU A 220 0.51 -15.29 8.91
N PHE A 221 1.32 -14.24 8.95
CA PHE A 221 2.75 -14.29 9.19
C PHE A 221 3.15 -13.27 10.27
N THR A 222 4.34 -13.44 10.85
CA THR A 222 4.93 -12.40 11.71
C THR A 222 5.28 -11.14 10.90
N HIS A 223 5.47 -10.01 11.57
CA HIS A 223 5.81 -8.74 10.92
C HIS A 223 6.98 -8.86 9.91
N ASN A 224 8.07 -9.52 10.29
CA ASN A 224 9.24 -9.69 9.43
C ASN A 224 8.99 -10.68 8.28
N GLU A 225 8.26 -11.76 8.52
CA GLU A 225 7.88 -12.70 7.46
C GLU A 225 6.95 -12.04 6.43
N THR A 226 6.00 -11.22 6.88
CA THR A 226 5.13 -10.40 6.04
C THR A 226 5.95 -9.43 5.19
N LEU A 227 6.95 -8.76 5.76
CA LEU A 227 7.86 -7.90 4.98
C LEU A 227 8.58 -8.69 3.90
N ARG A 228 9.17 -9.85 4.23
CA ARG A 228 9.86 -10.69 3.26
C ARG A 228 8.92 -11.24 2.17
N LEU A 229 7.68 -11.55 2.54
CA LEU A 229 6.63 -11.90 1.58
C LEU A 229 6.39 -10.75 0.62
N TRP A 230 6.17 -9.54 1.13
CA TRP A 230 5.88 -8.35 0.33
C TRP A 230 7.06 -7.96 -0.55
N ASP A 231 8.30 -8.04 -0.05
CA ASP A 231 9.51 -7.77 -0.82
C ASP A 231 9.62 -8.71 -2.03
N SER A 232 9.52 -10.02 -1.80
CA SER A 232 9.58 -11.02 -2.87
C SER A 232 8.43 -10.84 -3.85
N TRP A 233 7.21 -10.64 -3.33
CA TRP A 233 6.02 -10.51 -4.15
C TRP A 233 6.04 -9.25 -4.99
N LEU A 234 6.20 -8.08 -4.41
CA LEU A 234 6.20 -6.81 -5.14
C LEU A 234 7.39 -6.72 -6.11
N ALA A 235 8.52 -7.35 -5.78
CA ALA A 235 9.64 -7.47 -6.71
C ALA A 235 9.31 -8.36 -7.90
N GLN A 236 8.55 -9.45 -7.72
CA GLN A 236 8.21 -10.42 -8.79
C GLN A 236 6.96 -10.06 -9.60
N ASP A 237 5.94 -9.52 -8.94
CA ASP A 237 4.62 -9.21 -9.44
C ASP A 237 4.08 -7.96 -8.73
N PRO A 238 4.48 -6.76 -9.18
CA PRO A 238 3.99 -5.50 -8.59
C PRO A 238 2.49 -5.27 -8.83
N GLY A 239 1.84 -6.06 -9.69
CA GLY A 239 0.41 -5.99 -9.99
C GLY A 239 -0.48 -6.82 -9.07
N LEU A 240 0.10 -7.67 -8.22
CA LEU A 240 -0.61 -8.62 -7.34
C LEU A 240 -1.46 -9.66 -8.08
N GLU A 241 -1.14 -9.96 -9.34
CA GLU A 241 -1.78 -11.01 -10.14
C GLU A 241 -1.63 -12.41 -9.53
N LEU A 242 -0.56 -12.64 -8.77
CA LEU A 242 -0.27 -13.89 -8.07
C LEU A 242 -1.15 -14.15 -6.84
N MET A 243 -2.03 -13.23 -6.44
CA MET A 243 -2.82 -13.31 -5.20
C MET A 243 -3.53 -14.65 -4.98
N GLN A 244 -4.23 -15.10 -6.01
CA GLN A 244 -5.01 -16.34 -5.94
C GLN A 244 -4.10 -17.57 -5.95
N TYR A 245 -2.92 -17.48 -6.58
CA TYR A 245 -1.93 -18.55 -6.58
C TYR A 245 -1.20 -18.64 -5.24
N VAL A 246 -0.85 -17.52 -4.60
CA VAL A 246 -0.30 -17.52 -3.23
C VAL A 246 -1.29 -18.15 -2.25
N SER A 247 -2.58 -17.78 -2.35
CA SER A 247 -3.66 -18.42 -1.56
C SER A 247 -3.73 -19.94 -1.81
N ALA A 248 -3.61 -20.38 -3.07
CA ALA A 248 -3.62 -21.79 -3.42
C ALA A 248 -2.38 -22.53 -2.88
N VAL A 249 -1.19 -21.94 -2.97
CA VAL A 249 0.05 -22.53 -2.44
C VAL A 249 -0.05 -22.71 -0.92
N ILE A 250 -0.57 -21.73 -0.17
CA ILE A 250 -0.79 -21.86 1.28
C ILE A 250 -1.71 -23.05 1.59
N ILE A 251 -2.84 -23.18 0.87
CA ILE A 251 -3.75 -24.32 1.02
C ILE A 251 -3.05 -25.65 0.70
N LEU A 252 -2.26 -25.70 -0.36
CA LEU A 252 -1.51 -26.90 -0.74
C LEU A 252 -0.44 -27.26 0.29
N ARG A 253 0.19 -26.27 0.94
CA ARG A 253 1.13 -26.50 2.06
C ARG A 253 0.43 -27.07 3.29
N LEU A 254 -0.79 -26.61 3.57
CA LEU A 254 -1.62 -27.10 4.67
C LEU A 254 -2.37 -28.41 4.34
N ARG A 255 -2.29 -28.88 3.09
CA ARG A 255 -3.03 -30.05 2.60
C ARG A 255 -2.99 -31.26 3.53
N PRO A 256 -1.84 -31.69 4.09
CA PRO A 256 -1.79 -32.88 4.95
C PRO A 256 -2.65 -32.77 6.21
N ALA A 257 -2.86 -31.55 6.72
CA ALA A 257 -3.71 -31.28 7.88
C ALA A 257 -5.17 -31.01 7.49
N LEU A 258 -5.39 -30.40 6.32
CA LEU A 258 -6.73 -30.06 5.85
C LEU A 258 -7.51 -31.28 5.36
N ILE A 259 -6.86 -32.26 4.72
CA ILE A 259 -7.59 -33.39 4.14
C ILE A 259 -8.13 -34.31 5.24
N GLY A 260 -9.45 -34.48 5.27
CA GLY A 260 -10.13 -35.31 6.29
C GLY A 260 -10.42 -34.58 7.60
N SER A 261 -10.14 -33.26 7.66
CA SER A 261 -10.60 -32.39 8.74
C SER A 261 -12.06 -32.00 8.52
N ASP A 262 -12.79 -31.72 9.60
CA ASP A 262 -14.13 -31.14 9.50
C ASP A 262 -14.09 -29.63 9.26
N TYR A 263 -15.25 -29.02 9.00
CA TYR A 263 -15.38 -27.57 8.83
C TYR A 263 -14.67 -26.76 9.93
N ALA A 264 -14.83 -27.13 11.20
CA ALA A 264 -14.30 -26.37 12.33
C ALA A 264 -12.77 -26.41 12.36
N ALA A 265 -12.18 -27.59 12.20
CA ALA A 265 -10.73 -27.76 12.14
C ALA A 265 -10.12 -27.06 10.92
N MET A 266 -10.77 -27.11 9.75
CA MET A 266 -10.29 -26.38 8.57
C MET A 266 -10.31 -24.87 8.78
N MET A 267 -11.39 -24.33 9.38
CA MET A 267 -11.46 -22.90 9.68
C MET A 267 -10.38 -22.50 10.68
N GLN A 268 -10.11 -23.32 11.70
CA GLN A 268 -9.00 -23.09 12.62
C GLN A 268 -7.66 -23.06 11.88
N LEU A 269 -7.38 -24.03 11.01
CA LEU A 269 -6.12 -24.08 10.25
C LEU A 269 -5.94 -22.90 9.28
N LEU A 270 -7.02 -22.40 8.67
CA LEU A 270 -6.97 -21.34 7.64
C LEU A 270 -7.05 -19.92 8.22
N MET A 271 -7.53 -19.76 9.45
CA MET A 271 -7.70 -18.45 10.11
C MET A 271 -6.67 -18.15 11.20
N HIS A 272 -5.80 -19.11 11.53
CA HIS A 272 -4.70 -18.92 12.48
C HIS A 272 -3.38 -18.74 11.74
N ARG A 273 -2.44 -18.06 12.41
CA ARG A 273 -1.08 -17.82 11.92
C ARG A 273 -0.44 -19.11 11.41
N LEU A 274 0.16 -19.03 10.23
CA LEU A 274 0.80 -20.17 9.57
C LEU A 274 2.07 -20.59 10.33
N ASP A 275 2.44 -21.87 10.19
CA ASP A 275 3.64 -22.45 10.80
C ASP A 275 4.92 -21.80 10.23
N GLU A 276 5.88 -21.49 11.12
CA GLU A 276 7.20 -20.89 10.82
C GLU A 276 8.03 -21.71 9.81
N ARG A 277 7.65 -22.96 9.57
CA ARG A 277 8.27 -23.83 8.55
C ARG A 277 7.97 -23.39 7.12
N ILE A 278 6.97 -22.53 6.89
CA ILE A 278 6.63 -22.01 5.57
C ILE A 278 7.47 -20.76 5.30
N THR A 279 8.48 -20.89 4.43
CA THR A 279 9.31 -19.74 4.01
C THR A 279 8.53 -18.85 3.03
N THR A 280 8.40 -17.55 3.36
CA THR A 280 7.54 -16.62 2.61
C THR A 280 8.04 -16.31 1.21
N GLU A 281 9.36 -16.27 1.00
CA GLU A 281 9.95 -16.06 -0.32
C GLU A 281 9.62 -17.21 -1.27
N ARG A 282 9.67 -18.45 -0.76
CA ARG A 282 9.32 -19.65 -1.52
C ARG A 282 7.85 -19.70 -1.89
N LEU A 283 6.95 -19.10 -1.10
CA LEU A 283 5.53 -19.05 -1.45
C LEU A 283 5.29 -18.31 -2.76
N VAL A 284 5.99 -17.19 -2.97
CA VAL A 284 5.85 -16.38 -4.19
C VAL A 284 6.42 -17.13 -5.39
N GLU A 285 7.61 -17.73 -5.25
CA GLU A 285 8.21 -18.54 -6.31
C GLU A 285 7.31 -19.71 -6.71
N GLN A 286 6.77 -20.44 -5.73
CA GLN A 286 5.86 -21.55 -5.96
C GLN A 286 4.53 -21.09 -6.57
N ALA A 287 4.04 -19.90 -6.21
CA ALA A 287 2.85 -19.33 -6.81
C ALA A 287 3.07 -19.04 -8.30
N ASP A 288 4.25 -18.55 -8.67
CA ASP A 288 4.61 -18.32 -10.06
C ASP A 288 4.82 -19.63 -10.84
N GLU A 289 5.49 -20.61 -10.24
CA GLU A 289 5.62 -21.96 -10.82
C GLU A 289 4.25 -22.61 -11.04
N LEU A 290 3.34 -22.50 -10.07
CA LEU A 290 1.97 -23.02 -10.16
C LEU A 290 1.15 -22.26 -11.21
N ARG A 291 1.36 -20.95 -11.37
CA ARG A 291 0.75 -20.15 -12.44
C ARG A 291 1.22 -20.61 -13.82
N ALA A 292 2.52 -20.86 -13.97
CA ALA A 292 3.10 -21.33 -15.23
C ALA A 292 2.69 -22.78 -15.55
N SER A 293 2.60 -23.65 -14.55
CA SER A 293 2.25 -25.06 -14.70
C SER A 293 1.22 -25.53 -13.66
N PRO A 294 -0.08 -25.23 -13.87
CA PRO A 294 -1.15 -25.62 -12.96
C PRO A 294 -1.51 -27.10 -13.17
N THR A 295 -0.70 -27.99 -12.59
CA THR A 295 -0.82 -29.45 -12.67
C THR A 295 -0.89 -30.09 -11.28
N SER A 296 -1.45 -31.30 -11.20
CA SER A 296 -1.49 -32.06 -9.94
C SER A 296 -0.13 -32.52 -9.45
N GLU A 297 0.83 -32.72 -10.35
CA GLU A 297 2.21 -33.02 -9.99
C GLU A 297 2.87 -31.85 -9.24
N MET A 298 2.68 -30.63 -9.75
CA MET A 298 3.16 -29.42 -9.07
C MET A 298 2.51 -29.25 -7.69
N ALA A 299 1.19 -29.44 -7.61
CA ALA A 299 0.48 -29.38 -6.33
C ALA A 299 1.00 -30.42 -5.31
N ALA A 300 1.24 -31.66 -5.75
CA ALA A 300 1.83 -32.68 -4.90
C ALA A 300 3.25 -32.33 -4.44
N ALA A 301 4.07 -31.73 -5.32
CA ALA A 301 5.41 -31.28 -4.98
C ALA A 301 5.41 -30.14 -3.94
N ILE A 302 4.43 -29.23 -4.00
CA ILE A 302 4.22 -28.17 -3.02
C ILE A 302 3.76 -28.75 -1.68
N ALA A 303 2.84 -29.72 -1.69
CA ALA A 303 2.28 -30.31 -0.47
C ALA A 303 3.30 -31.13 0.37
N LEU A 304 4.41 -31.56 -0.22
CA LEU A 304 5.46 -32.28 0.50
C LEU A 304 6.27 -31.32 1.40
N PRO A 305 6.46 -31.65 2.69
CA PRO A 305 7.39 -30.92 3.56
C PRO A 305 8.81 -31.20 3.07
N ARG A 306 9.41 -30.31 2.29
CA ARG A 306 10.83 -30.38 1.99
C ARG A 306 11.59 -29.81 3.19
N GLY A 307 12.49 -30.59 3.77
CA GLY A 307 13.39 -30.14 4.84
C GLY A 307 14.25 -28.95 4.36
N THR A 308 14.50 -28.02 5.29
CA THR A 308 15.43 -26.87 5.23
C THR A 308 15.75 -26.34 3.83
N SER A 309 15.15 -25.20 3.48
CA SER A 309 15.40 -24.48 2.23
C SER A 309 16.90 -24.32 1.94
N PRO A 310 17.32 -24.44 0.67
CA PRO A 310 18.57 -23.84 0.23
C PRO A 310 18.53 -22.32 0.46
N PRO A 311 19.70 -21.65 0.58
CA PRO A 311 19.77 -20.20 0.81
C PRO A 311 18.94 -19.43 -0.23
N PRO A 312 18.42 -18.24 0.13
CA PRO A 312 17.62 -17.41 -0.78
C PRO A 312 18.37 -17.24 -2.11
N ASP A 313 17.64 -17.33 -3.23
CA ASP A 313 18.22 -17.22 -4.57
C ASP A 313 19.01 -15.90 -4.67
N PRO A 314 20.34 -15.92 -4.81
CA PRO A 314 21.11 -14.68 -4.99
C PRO A 314 20.65 -13.90 -6.24
N GLY A 315 20.03 -14.59 -7.20
CA GLY A 315 19.37 -14.00 -8.36
C GLY A 315 18.11 -13.20 -8.04
N LEU A 316 17.45 -13.42 -6.89
CA LEU A 316 16.27 -12.64 -6.48
C LEU A 316 16.67 -11.21 -6.11
N VAL A 317 17.78 -11.04 -5.39
CA VAL A 317 18.35 -9.72 -5.09
C VAL A 317 18.83 -9.03 -6.36
N VAL A 318 19.45 -9.78 -7.29
CA VAL A 318 19.88 -9.24 -8.59
C VAL A 318 18.68 -8.81 -9.44
N ARG A 319 17.64 -9.63 -9.54
CA ARG A 319 16.42 -9.32 -10.29
C ARG A 319 15.60 -8.20 -9.65
N ALA A 320 15.48 -8.19 -8.32
CA ALA A 320 14.88 -7.07 -7.59
C ALA A 320 15.69 -5.79 -7.79
N ARG A 321 17.03 -5.87 -7.82
CA ARG A 321 17.93 -4.74 -8.11
C ARG A 321 17.81 -4.27 -9.57
N GLU A 322 17.79 -5.15 -10.54
CA GLU A 322 17.56 -4.83 -11.96
C GLU A 322 16.20 -4.17 -12.15
N ARG A 323 15.15 -4.71 -11.52
CA ARG A 323 13.81 -4.10 -11.51
C ARG A 323 13.77 -2.78 -10.77
N LEU A 324 14.47 -2.62 -9.64
CA LEU A 324 14.53 -1.36 -8.90
C LEU A 324 15.35 -0.32 -9.67
N LEU A 325 16.35 -0.72 -10.45
CA LEU A 325 17.10 0.14 -11.38
C LEU A 325 16.27 0.52 -12.61
N GLU A 326 15.52 -0.43 -13.19
CA GLU A 326 14.52 -0.15 -14.24
C GLU A 326 13.41 0.77 -13.72
N MET A 327 12.97 0.56 -12.48
CA MET A 327 11.98 1.36 -11.77
C MET A 327 12.52 2.72 -11.35
N THR A 328 13.80 2.90 -11.03
CA THR A 328 14.34 4.22 -10.66
C THR A 328 14.75 5.04 -11.89
N GLY A 329 15.20 4.38 -12.97
CA GLY A 329 15.62 5.06 -14.21
C GLY A 329 14.49 5.37 -15.19
N SER A 330 13.44 4.54 -15.25
CA SER A 330 12.33 4.72 -16.19
C SER A 330 10.94 4.49 -15.58
N GLY A 331 10.86 3.76 -14.47
CA GLY A 331 9.63 3.46 -13.75
C GLY A 331 9.21 4.46 -12.70
N ALA A 332 10.04 5.38 -12.21
CA ALA A 332 9.61 6.38 -11.23
C ALA A 332 8.92 7.50 -12.00
N GLN A 333 9.41 7.81 -13.20
CA GLN A 333 8.71 8.64 -14.18
C GLN A 333 7.51 7.91 -14.80
N ARG A 334 7.58 6.61 -15.15
CA ARG A 334 6.40 5.87 -15.63
C ARG A 334 5.37 5.59 -14.55
N LEU A 335 5.74 5.30 -13.30
CA LEU A 335 4.83 5.13 -12.17
C LEU A 335 4.31 6.50 -11.73
N ALA A 336 5.09 7.59 -11.78
CA ALA A 336 4.55 8.94 -11.60
C ALA A 336 3.64 9.35 -12.76
N GLN A 337 3.92 8.93 -14.00
CA GLN A 337 3.04 9.14 -15.16
C GLN A 337 1.80 8.25 -15.10
N GLU A 338 1.92 6.97 -14.73
CA GLU A 338 0.85 5.99 -14.58
C GLU A 338 0.00 6.32 -13.35
N LEU A 339 0.58 6.72 -12.23
CA LEU A 339 -0.14 7.32 -11.10
C LEU A 339 -0.75 8.66 -11.51
N ALA A 340 -0.13 9.45 -12.40
CA ALA A 340 -0.75 10.64 -12.99
C ALA A 340 -1.90 10.28 -13.96
N HIS A 341 -1.84 9.16 -14.67
CA HIS A 341 -2.88 8.64 -15.56
C HIS A 341 -4.00 7.89 -14.80
N LEU A 342 -3.68 7.33 -13.64
CA LEU A 342 -4.59 6.65 -12.69
C LEU A 342 -5.09 7.63 -11.62
N THR A 343 -4.60 8.87 -11.57
CA THR A 343 -5.24 9.91 -10.76
C THR A 343 -6.64 10.18 -11.31
N PRO A 344 -7.64 10.41 -10.44
CA PRO A 344 -8.99 10.77 -10.87
C PRO A 344 -9.11 12.13 -11.59
N PHE A 345 -8.00 12.79 -11.91
CA PHE A 345 -7.98 14.09 -12.59
C PHE A 345 -8.04 14.04 -14.12
N GLN A 346 -8.22 12.87 -14.73
CA GLN A 346 -8.65 12.78 -16.14
C GLN A 346 -10.12 12.36 -16.27
N ARG A 347 -11.03 13.09 -15.61
CA ARG A 347 -12.24 13.49 -16.33
C ARG A 347 -11.76 14.35 -17.50
N LYS A 348 -12.17 13.99 -18.72
CA LYS A 348 -11.96 14.78 -19.94
C LYS A 348 -12.33 16.24 -19.65
N ALA A 349 -11.35 17.09 -19.36
CA ALA A 349 -11.59 18.52 -19.26
C ALA A 349 -11.92 19.02 -20.67
N PRO A 350 -12.86 19.97 -20.83
CA PRO A 350 -13.07 20.62 -22.11
C PRO A 350 -11.77 21.33 -22.49
N GLU A 351 -11.29 21.06 -23.71
CA GLU A 351 -10.17 21.67 -24.44
C GLU A 351 -9.26 22.65 -23.67
N THR A 352 -7.99 22.31 -23.46
CA THR A 352 -6.99 23.25 -22.95
C THR A 352 -6.73 24.37 -23.96
N PRO A 353 -6.70 25.65 -23.53
CA PRO A 353 -6.42 26.76 -24.43
C PRO A 353 -4.94 26.76 -24.81
N VAL A 354 -4.67 27.06 -26.08
CA VAL A 354 -3.31 27.19 -26.64
C VAL A 354 -2.67 28.45 -26.07
N TRP A 355 -1.66 28.31 -25.22
CA TRP A 355 -0.87 29.44 -24.74
C TRP A 355 0.21 29.79 -25.77
N SER A 356 0.42 31.08 -26.02
CA SER A 356 1.47 31.52 -26.96
C SER A 356 2.88 31.27 -26.38
N PRO A 357 3.92 31.09 -27.22
CA PRO A 357 5.29 30.83 -26.77
C PRO A 357 5.87 31.88 -25.79
N LYS A 358 5.36 33.12 -25.82
CA LYS A 358 5.75 34.18 -24.89
C LYS A 358 5.20 34.00 -23.46
N THR A 359 4.21 33.14 -23.28
CA THR A 359 3.62 32.84 -21.97
C THR A 359 4.42 31.76 -21.23
N GLU A 360 5.07 30.87 -21.98
CA GLU A 360 5.85 29.75 -21.43
C GLU A 360 7.24 30.21 -20.94
N ASP A 361 7.85 31.18 -21.63
CA ASP A 361 9.11 31.82 -21.19
C ASP A 361 8.97 32.63 -19.89
N ARG A 362 7.76 33.12 -19.57
CA ARG A 362 7.49 33.88 -18.35
C ARG A 362 7.44 33.02 -17.08
N LEU A 363 7.40 31.70 -17.20
CA LEU A 363 7.42 30.77 -16.07
C LEU A 363 8.84 30.46 -15.57
N ARG A 364 9.89 30.87 -16.31
CA ARG A 364 11.28 30.52 -16.00
C ARG A 364 12.15 31.68 -15.48
N THR A 365 11.61 32.89 -15.35
CA THR A 365 12.38 34.03 -14.82
C THR A 365 11.53 34.83 -13.83
N ASP A 366 12.13 35.11 -12.68
CA ASP A 366 11.64 35.82 -11.50
C ASP A 366 10.83 35.04 -10.45
N GLU A 367 11.59 34.54 -9.48
CA GLU A 367 11.21 34.35 -8.09
C GLU A 367 10.85 35.71 -7.43
N GLY A 368 9.86 35.71 -6.54
CA GLY A 368 9.62 36.83 -5.61
C GLY A 368 8.20 37.38 -5.63
N ASP A 369 7.35 36.77 -4.80
CA ASP A 369 6.09 37.29 -4.25
C ASP A 369 4.90 37.55 -5.22
N LYS A 370 4.06 36.51 -5.34
CA LYS A 370 2.85 36.46 -6.18
C LYS A 370 1.67 37.27 -5.61
N GLU A 371 1.70 37.66 -4.34
CA GLU A 371 0.58 38.34 -3.67
C GLU A 371 0.60 39.85 -3.98
N LEU A 372 1.80 40.46 -4.01
CA LEU A 372 1.98 41.87 -4.34
C LEU A 372 1.58 42.18 -5.80
N GLN A 373 1.79 41.22 -6.71
CA GLN A 373 1.42 41.36 -8.12
C GLN A 373 -0.10 41.25 -8.33
N ARG A 374 -0.78 40.36 -7.61
CA ARG A 374 -2.25 40.24 -7.67
C ARG A 374 -2.95 41.49 -7.15
N ARG A 375 -2.44 42.10 -6.07
CA ARG A 375 -2.97 43.38 -5.57
C ARG A 375 -2.78 44.54 -6.55
N ARG A 376 -1.63 44.62 -7.24
CA ARG A 376 -1.39 45.64 -8.28
C ARG A 376 -2.25 45.44 -9.53
N ALA A 377 -2.51 44.19 -9.92
CA ALA A 377 -3.39 43.88 -11.06
C ALA A 377 -4.86 44.22 -10.77
N MET A 378 -5.37 43.92 -9.57
CA MET A 378 -6.75 44.25 -9.19
C MET A 378 -6.99 45.76 -9.06
N LEU A 379 -6.01 46.54 -8.59
CA LEU A 379 -6.12 48.01 -8.49
C LEU A 379 -6.06 48.73 -9.85
N SER A 380 -5.71 48.03 -10.94
CA SER A 380 -5.63 48.61 -12.29
C SER A 380 -6.92 48.48 -13.12
N LEU A 381 -7.94 47.79 -12.60
CA LEU A 381 -9.20 47.50 -13.31
C LEU A 381 -10.36 48.45 -12.96
N GLU A 382 -10.16 49.46 -12.11
CA GLU A 382 -11.22 50.40 -11.69
C GLU A 382 -11.13 51.82 -12.31
N LYS A 383 -10.32 52.03 -13.36
CA LYS A 383 -10.34 53.30 -14.11
C LYS A 383 -10.26 53.11 -15.62
N THR A 384 -11.38 52.70 -16.19
CA THR A 384 -11.90 53.02 -17.54
C THR A 384 -13.37 52.69 -17.52
#